data_AF-A0AAW0PWT5-F1
#
_entry.id   AF-A0AAW0PWT5-F1
#
_cell.length_a   1.000
_cell.length_b   1.000
_cell.length_c   1.000
_cell.angle_alpha   90.00
_cell.angle_beta   90.00
_cell.angle_gamma   90.00
#
_symmetry.space_group_name_H-M   'P 1'
#
loop_
_entity.id
_entity.type
_entity.pdbx_description
1 polymer ?
#
loop_
_entity_poly.entity_id
_entity_poly.type
_entity_poly.pdbx_seq_one_letter_code
_entity_poly.pdbx_strand_id
1 'polypeptide(L)'
;MSVHFKELTGIDLKETFIRNLDLKGKRLLNYMTTVCVNKNMVLLLLSYFDEKEESMFFYVEDTCLPEEVQLEQVPLTPAVIVCGQSCYSSTRYMLSLDRNLINTNISSFISALCLMFGSYYCFNIHYPSELASTLEFLQRCFFSINPEKGTKVENKNSKRRLTVNLESSP
;
A
#
# COMPACT_ATOMS: atom_id res chain seq x y z
N MET A 1 9.48 5.66 8.78
CA MET A 1 8.58 5.93 7.63
C MET A 1 7.31 6.67 8.00
N SER A 2 6.46 6.18 8.91
CA SER A 2 5.24 6.91 9.32
C SER A 2 5.55 8.28 9.94
N VAL A 3 6.54 8.34 10.83
CA VAL A 3 7.04 9.60 11.43
C VAL A 3 7.57 10.54 10.35
N HIS A 4 8.42 10.02 9.46
CA HIS A 4 8.99 10.79 8.35
C HIS A 4 7.93 11.38 7.41
N PHE A 5 6.89 10.60 7.07
CA PHE A 5 5.78 11.09 6.25
C PHE A 5 5.02 12.22 6.95
N LYS A 6 4.77 12.09 8.26
CA LYS A 6 4.13 13.14 9.06
C LYS A 6 4.98 14.41 9.14
N GLU A 7 6.29 14.28 9.27
CA GLU A 7 7.22 15.42 9.25
C GLU A 7 7.22 16.14 7.89
N LEU A 8 7.20 15.40 6.79
CA LEU A 8 7.22 15.97 5.43
C LEU A 8 5.90 16.63 5.02
N THR A 9 4.76 16.05 5.42
CA THR A 9 3.44 16.42 4.90
C THR A 9 2.52 17.07 5.93
N GLY A 10 2.85 16.98 7.23
CA GLY A 10 1.94 17.32 8.32
C GLY A 10 0.81 16.30 8.54
N ILE A 11 0.72 15.24 7.74
CA ILE A 11 -0.35 14.25 7.80
C ILE A 11 0.07 13.06 8.66
N ASP A 12 -0.63 12.84 9.78
CA ASP A 12 -0.55 11.59 10.51
C ASP A 12 -1.40 10.52 9.81
N LEU A 13 -0.75 9.59 9.10
CA LEU A 13 -1.45 8.56 8.31
C LEU A 13 -2.42 7.75 9.15
N LYS A 14 -1.99 7.29 10.34
CA LYS A 14 -2.80 6.39 11.15
C LYS A 14 -4.02 7.11 11.72
N GLU A 15 -3.80 8.28 12.29
CA GLU A 15 -4.89 9.10 12.84
C GLU A 15 -5.86 9.54 11.75
N THR A 16 -5.34 9.98 10.59
CA THR A 16 -6.15 10.43 9.45
C THR A 16 -6.97 9.29 8.87
N PHE A 17 -6.38 8.10 8.71
CA PHE A 17 -7.09 6.92 8.24
C PHE A 17 -8.24 6.56 9.18
N ILE A 18 -7.98 6.42 10.49
CA ILE A 18 -9.02 6.08 11.49
C ILE A 18 -10.11 7.14 11.53
N ARG A 19 -9.75 8.43 11.58
CA ARG A 19 -10.72 9.53 11.59
C ARG A 19 -11.61 9.52 10.35
N ASN A 20 -11.03 9.37 9.16
CA ASN A 20 -11.81 9.34 7.92
C ASN A 20 -12.62 8.05 7.79
N LEU A 21 -12.14 6.94 8.33
CA LEU A 21 -12.93 5.72 8.45
C LEU A 21 -14.15 5.96 9.35
N ASP A 22 -14.03 6.65 10.48
CA ASP A 22 -15.19 6.92 11.34
C ASP A 22 -16.20 7.88 10.66
N LEU A 23 -15.70 8.92 9.99
CA LEU A 23 -16.53 9.97 9.37
C LEU A 23 -17.20 9.52 8.07
N LYS A 24 -16.41 8.98 7.14
CA LYS A 24 -16.86 8.57 5.80
C LYS A 24 -17.31 7.12 5.79
N GLY A 25 -16.73 6.30 6.68
CA GLY A 25 -17.17 4.95 6.89
C GLY A 25 -18.60 4.92 7.38
N LYS A 26 -19.14 5.79 8.25
CA LYS A 26 -20.55 5.69 8.73
C LYS A 26 -21.63 5.32 7.69
N ARG A 27 -21.58 5.82 6.44
CA ARG A 27 -22.50 5.42 5.35
C ARG A 27 -22.21 4.02 4.79
N LEU A 28 -20.94 3.66 4.68
CA LEU A 28 -20.46 2.31 4.36
C LEU A 28 -20.66 1.37 5.57
N LEU A 29 -20.52 1.86 6.79
CA LEU A 29 -20.56 1.19 8.08
C LEU A 29 -21.95 0.71 8.37
N ASN A 30 -23.02 1.43 7.99
CA ASN A 30 -24.40 0.92 8.02
C ASN A 30 -24.65 -0.25 7.06
N TYR A 31 -23.86 -0.39 5.99
CA TYR A 31 -23.86 -1.59 5.13
C TYR A 31 -22.91 -2.68 5.65
N MET A 32 -21.86 -2.29 6.39
CA MET A 32 -20.80 -3.16 6.92
C MET A 32 -20.99 -3.56 8.39
N THR A 33 -22.04 -3.11 9.08
CA THR A 33 -22.15 -3.22 10.56
C THR A 33 -22.33 -4.66 11.04
N THR A 34 -22.48 -5.61 10.13
CA THR A 34 -22.57 -7.04 10.45
C THR A 34 -21.18 -7.68 10.65
N VAL A 35 -20.06 -7.07 10.19
CA VAL A 35 -18.71 -7.73 10.26
C VAL A 35 -17.55 -6.73 10.46
N CYS A 36 -16.73 -6.93 11.51
CA CYS A 36 -15.58 -6.13 11.97
C CYS A 36 -14.71 -5.44 10.89
N VAL A 37 -14.67 -4.10 10.83
CA VAL A 37 -14.50 -3.36 9.56
C VAL A 37 -13.08 -2.88 9.21
N ASN A 38 -12.07 -2.93 10.09
CA ASN A 38 -10.77 -2.32 9.75
C ASN A 38 -9.94 -3.10 8.71
N LYS A 39 -9.86 -4.44 8.83
CA LYS A 39 -9.14 -5.30 7.86
C LYS A 39 -10.00 -5.60 6.63
N ASN A 40 -11.30 -5.83 6.86
CA ASN A 40 -12.26 -6.22 5.83
C ASN A 40 -12.47 -5.17 4.75
N MET A 41 -12.31 -3.88 5.08
CA MET A 41 -12.52 -2.81 4.10
C MET A 41 -11.52 -2.87 2.95
N VAL A 42 -10.23 -3.10 3.23
CA VAL A 42 -9.21 -3.16 2.17
C VAL A 42 -9.46 -4.36 1.27
N LEU A 43 -9.76 -5.52 1.86
CA LEU A 43 -10.08 -6.73 1.09
C LEU A 43 -11.38 -6.60 0.29
N LEU A 44 -12.36 -5.87 0.82
CA LEU A 44 -13.57 -5.58 0.07
C LEU A 44 -13.31 -4.62 -1.10
N LEU A 45 -12.46 -3.60 -0.93
CA LEU A 45 -12.08 -2.71 -2.03
C LEU A 45 -11.36 -3.49 -3.13
N LEU A 46 -10.42 -4.34 -2.75
CA LEU A 46 -9.72 -5.25 -3.68
C LEU A 46 -10.73 -6.12 -4.43
N SER A 47 -11.66 -6.75 -3.72
CA SER A 47 -12.74 -7.54 -4.32
C SER A 47 -13.65 -6.72 -5.24
N TYR A 48 -14.02 -5.51 -4.85
CA TYR A 48 -14.89 -4.61 -5.63
C TYR A 48 -14.24 -4.15 -6.93
N PHE A 49 -12.93 -3.90 -6.92
CA PHE A 49 -12.16 -3.47 -8.09
C PHE A 49 -11.59 -4.63 -8.91
N ASP A 50 -11.88 -5.88 -8.55
CA ASP A 50 -11.29 -7.09 -9.16
C ASP A 50 -9.73 -7.08 -9.10
N GLU A 51 -9.20 -6.55 -8.00
CA GLU A 51 -7.76 -6.47 -7.73
C GLU A 51 -7.34 -7.59 -6.78
N LYS A 52 -6.26 -8.29 -7.12
CA LYS A 52 -5.78 -9.46 -6.40
C LYS A 52 -5.01 -9.07 -5.15
N GLU A 53 -5.40 -9.62 -3.99
CA GLU A 53 -4.76 -9.31 -2.71
C GLU A 53 -3.29 -9.70 -2.67
N GLU A 54 -2.87 -10.69 -3.46
CA GLU A 54 -1.47 -11.13 -3.62
C GLU A 54 -0.58 -10.05 -4.23
N SER A 55 -1.16 -9.03 -4.85
CA SER A 55 -0.43 -7.85 -5.34
C SER A 55 -0.06 -6.91 -4.18
N MET A 56 -0.77 -7.00 -3.05
CA MET A 56 -0.60 -6.16 -1.85
C MET A 56 0.04 -6.93 -0.69
N PHE A 57 -0.28 -8.22 -0.55
CA PHE A 57 0.11 -9.10 0.53
C PHE A 57 0.95 -10.27 0.02
N PHE A 58 2.06 -10.53 0.70
CA PHE A 58 2.87 -11.73 0.50
C PHE A 58 2.80 -12.60 1.75
N TYR A 59 2.31 -13.83 1.62
CA TYR A 59 2.05 -14.72 2.74
C TYR A 59 3.26 -15.62 3.04
N VAL A 60 3.61 -15.73 4.31
CA VAL A 60 4.64 -16.65 4.82
C VAL A 60 4.09 -17.42 6.02
N GLU A 61 4.80 -18.46 6.46
CA GLU A 61 4.39 -19.20 7.66
C GLU A 61 4.38 -18.31 8.90
N ASP A 62 3.51 -18.62 9.88
CA ASP A 62 3.40 -17.82 11.11
C ASP A 62 4.67 -17.89 11.97
N THR A 63 5.55 -18.87 11.77
CA THR A 63 6.85 -18.97 12.44
C THR A 63 8.01 -18.42 11.62
N CYS A 64 7.75 -17.94 10.39
CA CYS A 64 8.79 -17.46 9.47
C CYS A 64 9.57 -16.29 10.07
N LEU A 65 10.89 -16.45 10.08
CA LEU A 65 11.86 -15.41 10.43
C LEU A 65 12.14 -14.49 9.23
N PRO A 66 12.55 -13.23 9.45
CA PRO A 66 12.84 -12.29 8.37
C PRO A 66 13.83 -12.83 7.32
N GLU A 67 14.84 -13.59 7.75
CA GLU A 67 15.88 -14.14 6.89
C GLU A 67 15.39 -15.31 6.01
N GLU A 68 14.22 -15.89 6.34
CA GLU A 68 13.62 -17.02 5.63
C GLU A 68 12.63 -16.57 4.53
N VAL A 69 12.34 -15.27 4.45
CA VAL A 69 11.44 -14.71 3.44
C VAL A 69 12.09 -14.82 2.06
N GLN A 70 11.39 -15.44 1.11
CA GLN A 70 11.84 -15.58 -0.29
C GLN A 70 11.65 -14.27 -1.05
N LEU A 71 12.55 -13.31 -0.83
CA LEU A 71 12.45 -11.94 -1.33
C LEU A 71 12.40 -11.84 -2.86
N GLU A 72 12.89 -12.83 -3.59
CA GLU A 72 12.83 -12.89 -5.06
C GLU A 72 11.39 -12.95 -5.58
N GLN A 73 10.47 -13.50 -4.78
CA GLN A 73 9.05 -13.62 -5.11
C GLN A 73 8.22 -12.41 -4.66
N VAL A 74 8.79 -11.55 -3.82
CA VAL A 74 8.11 -10.38 -3.28
C VAL A 74 8.04 -9.26 -4.34
N PRO A 75 6.95 -8.49 -4.41
CA PRO A 75 6.88 -7.33 -5.29
C PRO A 75 8.02 -6.33 -5.08
N LEU A 76 8.42 -5.65 -6.16
CA LEU A 76 9.39 -4.54 -6.10
C LEU A 76 8.76 -3.28 -5.47
N THR A 77 7.45 -3.11 -5.62
CA THR A 77 6.69 -2.05 -4.96
C THR A 77 6.47 -2.36 -3.47
N PRO A 78 6.16 -1.36 -2.63
CA PRO A 78 5.76 -1.60 -1.25
C PRO A 78 4.75 -2.74 -1.10
N ALA A 79 5.11 -3.76 -0.33
CA ALA A 79 4.27 -4.93 -0.08
C ALA A 79 4.30 -5.33 1.40
N VAL A 80 3.15 -5.73 1.92
CA VAL A 80 3.03 -6.20 3.30
C VAL A 80 3.27 -7.70 3.32
N ILE A 81 4.27 -8.14 4.08
CA ILE A 81 4.48 -9.56 4.37
C ILE A 81 3.56 -9.93 5.53
N VAL A 82 2.70 -10.92 5.32
CA VAL A 82 1.75 -11.41 6.33
C VAL A 82 2.29 -12.73 6.88
N CYS A 83 2.61 -12.78 8.18
CA CYS A 83 3.01 -14.03 8.83
C CYS A 83 1.74 -14.80 9.22
N GLY A 84 1.52 -15.96 8.62
CA GLY A 84 0.34 -16.80 8.81
C GLY A 84 -0.52 -16.91 7.56
N GLN A 85 -1.61 -17.68 7.67
CA GLN A 85 -2.43 -18.09 6.53
C GLN A 85 -3.44 -17.04 6.05
N SER A 86 -3.60 -15.93 6.79
CA SER A 86 -4.56 -14.90 6.45
C SER A 86 -4.21 -13.57 7.10
N CYS A 87 -4.39 -12.47 6.37
CA CYS A 87 -4.22 -11.13 6.93
C CYS A 87 -5.26 -10.81 8.02
N TYR A 88 -6.40 -11.54 8.05
CA TYR A 88 -7.44 -11.41 9.07
C TYR A 88 -6.97 -11.86 10.45
N SER A 89 -6.39 -13.07 10.55
CA SER A 89 -5.99 -13.69 11.82
C SER A 89 -4.56 -13.37 12.22
N SER A 90 -3.71 -12.96 11.26
CA SER A 90 -2.31 -12.64 11.54
C SER A 90 -2.18 -11.49 12.56
N THR A 91 -1.17 -11.62 13.41
CA THR A 91 -0.75 -10.64 14.43
C THR A 91 0.66 -10.10 14.16
N ARG A 92 1.38 -10.66 13.17
CA ARG A 92 2.74 -10.27 12.81
C ARG A 92 2.84 -9.98 11.32
N TYR A 93 3.36 -8.79 11.03
CA TYR A 93 3.54 -8.29 9.68
C TYR A 93 4.95 -7.75 9.50
N MET A 94 5.43 -7.77 8.26
CA MET A 94 6.65 -7.08 7.84
C MET A 94 6.34 -6.19 6.64
N LEU A 95 7.22 -5.25 6.34
CA LEU A 95 7.12 -4.38 5.17
C LEU A 95 8.34 -4.60 4.28
N SER A 96 8.08 -4.91 3.01
CA SER A 96 9.08 -4.95 1.95
C SER A 96 8.98 -3.72 1.06
N LEU A 97 10.13 -3.26 0.58
CA LEU A 97 10.29 -2.25 -0.47
C LEU A 97 11.48 -2.67 -1.33
N ASP A 98 11.29 -2.73 -2.65
CA ASP A 98 12.33 -3.16 -3.59
C ASP A 98 12.97 -4.49 -3.16
N ARG A 99 12.13 -5.44 -2.72
CA ARG A 99 12.56 -6.76 -2.19
C ARG A 99 13.53 -6.70 -1.01
N ASN A 100 13.48 -5.63 -0.23
CA ASN A 100 14.22 -5.52 1.02
C ASN A 100 13.24 -5.36 2.19
N LEU A 101 13.44 -6.14 3.27
CA LEU A 101 12.68 -5.97 4.50
C LEU A 101 13.13 -4.71 5.22
N ILE A 102 12.27 -3.70 5.25
CA ILE A 102 12.56 -2.39 5.87
C ILE A 102 11.93 -2.22 7.25
N ASN A 103 10.95 -3.07 7.60
CA ASN A 103 10.44 -3.19 8.95
C ASN A 103 9.92 -4.62 9.17
N THR A 104 10.50 -5.32 10.14
CA THR A 104 10.24 -6.73 10.41
C THR A 104 9.35 -6.99 11.63
N ASN A 105 8.94 -5.93 12.34
CA ASN A 105 8.18 -6.06 13.58
C ASN A 105 6.98 -5.13 13.62
N ILE A 106 5.95 -5.46 12.84
CA ILE A 106 4.69 -4.72 12.81
C ILE A 106 3.60 -5.61 13.41
N SER A 107 3.03 -5.19 14.54
CA SER A 107 2.02 -5.95 15.30
C SER A 107 0.57 -5.66 14.91
N SER A 108 0.34 -4.83 13.89
CA SER A 108 -1.00 -4.38 13.51
C SER A 108 -1.13 -4.24 12.00
N PHE A 109 -2.20 -4.82 11.46
CA PHE A 109 -2.56 -4.68 10.05
C PHE A 109 -2.68 -3.23 9.61
N ILE A 110 -3.34 -2.38 10.41
CA ILE A 110 -3.50 -0.95 10.07
C ILE A 110 -2.15 -0.25 10.04
N SER A 111 -1.24 -0.57 10.98
CA SER A 111 0.12 -0.03 10.95
C SER A 111 0.87 -0.51 9.70
N ALA A 112 0.75 -1.78 9.33
CA ALA A 112 1.39 -2.34 8.13
C ALA A 112 0.88 -1.66 6.85
N LEU A 113 -0.45 -1.51 6.72
CA LEU A 113 -1.10 -0.82 5.61
C LEU A 113 -0.66 0.65 5.54
N CYS A 114 -0.67 1.38 6.66
CA CYS A 114 -0.24 2.78 6.68
C CYS A 114 1.24 2.94 6.32
N LEU A 115 2.11 2.04 6.79
CA LEU A 115 3.53 2.07 6.46
C LEU A 115 3.77 1.75 4.97
N MET A 116 3.06 0.76 4.41
CA MET A 116 3.09 0.42 2.98
C MET A 116 2.52 1.55 2.12
N PHE A 117 1.41 2.18 2.52
CA PHE A 117 0.85 3.31 1.78
C PHE A 117 1.78 4.52 1.83
N GLY A 118 2.32 4.84 3.01
CA GLY A 118 3.24 5.97 3.20
C GLY A 118 4.54 5.85 2.42
N SER A 119 5.06 4.64 2.20
CA SER A 119 6.30 4.43 1.45
C SER A 119 6.16 4.82 -0.03
N TYR A 120 4.99 4.70 -0.66
CA TYR A 120 4.76 5.20 -2.02
C TYR A 120 5.04 6.70 -2.15
N TYR A 121 4.81 7.47 -1.09
CA TYR A 121 5.03 8.92 -1.09
C TYR A 121 6.45 9.27 -0.63
N CYS A 122 6.93 8.66 0.46
CA CYS A 122 8.27 8.92 0.97
C CYS A 122 9.35 8.61 -0.07
N PHE A 123 9.15 7.58 -0.90
CA PHE A 123 10.11 7.16 -1.91
C PHE A 123 9.69 7.51 -3.34
N ASN A 124 8.60 8.26 -3.51
CA ASN A 124 8.04 8.64 -4.81
C ASN A 124 7.87 7.46 -5.79
N ILE A 125 7.29 6.36 -5.30
CA ILE A 125 7.03 5.14 -6.08
C ILE A 125 5.64 5.24 -6.71
N HIS A 126 5.51 4.75 -7.94
CA HIS A 126 4.22 4.62 -8.62
C HIS A 126 3.42 3.44 -8.06
N TYR A 127 2.10 3.58 -8.02
CA TYR A 127 1.22 2.46 -7.71
C TYR A 127 1.36 1.40 -8.80
N PRO A 128 1.47 0.11 -8.43
CA PRO A 128 1.36 -0.96 -9.40
C PRO A 128 -0.03 -0.91 -10.03
N SER A 129 -0.10 -1.21 -11.33
CA SER A 129 -1.36 -1.17 -12.10
C SER A 129 -2.42 -2.13 -11.57
N GLU A 130 -1.97 -3.19 -10.88
CA GLU A 130 -2.73 -4.26 -10.26
C GLU A 130 -3.46 -3.81 -8.98
N LEU A 131 -3.08 -2.67 -8.39
CA LEU A 131 -3.68 -2.10 -7.18
C LEU A 131 -4.11 -0.63 -7.36
N ALA A 132 -4.13 -0.16 -8.60
CA ALA A 132 -4.32 1.24 -8.94
C ALA A 132 -5.60 1.82 -8.31
N SER A 133 -6.72 1.12 -8.44
CA SER A 133 -8.03 1.60 -8.03
C SER A 133 -8.15 1.59 -6.51
N THR A 134 -7.71 0.52 -5.84
CA THR A 134 -7.72 0.46 -4.37
C THR A 134 -6.82 1.54 -3.78
N LEU A 135 -5.58 1.69 -4.25
CA LEU A 135 -4.63 2.68 -3.69
C LEU A 135 -5.07 4.12 -3.97
N GLU A 136 -5.64 4.41 -5.14
CA GLU A 136 -6.25 5.71 -5.42
C GLU A 136 -7.47 6.00 -4.56
N PHE A 137 -8.32 5.00 -4.32
CA PHE A 137 -9.44 5.13 -3.42
C PHE A 137 -8.95 5.43 -2.00
N LEU A 138 -7.96 4.69 -1.50
CA LEU A 138 -7.37 4.94 -0.19
C LEU A 138 -6.81 6.37 -0.09
N GLN A 139 -6.05 6.77 -1.09
CA GLN A 139 -5.49 8.12 -1.21
C GLN A 139 -6.55 9.22 -1.11
N ARG A 140 -7.60 9.16 -1.93
CA ARG A 140 -8.61 10.23 -2.02
C ARG A 140 -9.62 10.17 -0.88
N CYS A 141 -10.07 8.98 -0.53
CA CYS A 141 -11.16 8.79 0.42
C CYS A 141 -10.68 8.78 1.87
N PHE A 142 -9.53 8.16 2.19
CA PHE A 142 -9.08 8.05 3.58
C PHE A 142 -7.93 8.97 3.95
N PHE A 143 -7.03 9.28 3.02
CA PHE A 143 -5.90 10.17 3.32
C PHE A 143 -6.13 11.61 2.85
N SER A 144 -7.15 11.85 2.02
CA SER A 144 -7.44 13.16 1.42
C SER A 144 -6.22 13.77 0.71
N ILE A 145 -5.34 12.93 0.16
CA ILE A 145 -4.14 13.36 -0.56
C ILE A 145 -4.50 13.51 -2.03
N ASN A 146 -4.34 14.73 -2.56
CA ASN A 146 -4.41 14.96 -4.01
C ASN A 146 -3.00 15.01 -4.59
N PRO A 147 -2.72 14.33 -5.71
CA PRO A 147 -1.45 14.50 -6.38
C PRO A 147 -1.41 15.88 -7.05
N GLU A 148 -0.31 16.62 -6.86
CA GLU A 148 -0.08 17.93 -7.49
C GLU A 148 -0.13 17.86 -9.03
N LYS A 149 0.28 16.72 -9.62
CA LYS A 149 0.21 16.44 -11.06
C LYS A 149 -0.03 14.95 -11.32
N GLY A 150 -0.92 14.64 -12.27
CA GLY A 150 -1.12 13.30 -12.82
C GLY A 150 -1.66 12.26 -11.84
N THR A 151 -1.78 11.02 -12.31
CA THR A 151 -2.20 9.87 -11.51
C THR A 151 -0.96 9.14 -10.96
N LYS A 152 -1.01 8.59 -9.74
CA LYS A 152 0.11 7.84 -9.14
C LYS A 152 0.36 6.47 -9.77
N VAL A 153 -0.53 6.02 -10.66
CA VAL A 153 -0.47 4.74 -11.36
C VAL A 153 0.53 4.78 -12.52
N GLU A 154 1.29 3.70 -12.69
CA GLU A 154 2.17 3.55 -13.84
C GLU A 154 1.36 3.37 -15.15
N ASN A 155 1.57 4.27 -16.12
CA ASN A 155 0.97 4.13 -17.44
C ASN A 155 1.71 3.05 -18.26
N LYS A 156 1.06 1.92 -18.52
CA LYS A 156 1.60 0.83 -19.38
C LYS A 156 1.99 1.27 -20.80
N ASN A 157 1.57 2.48 -21.23
CA ASN A 157 1.92 3.08 -22.53
C ASN A 157 3.23 3.91 -22.53
N SER A 158 3.98 4.00 -21.43
CA SER A 158 5.19 4.85 -21.36
C SER A 158 6.50 4.17 -21.79
N LYS A 159 6.46 3.10 -22.59
CA LYS A 159 7.65 2.57 -23.27
C LYS A 159 7.64 2.92 -24.76
N ARG A 160 7.90 4.20 -25.08
CA ARG A 160 8.50 4.67 -26.35
C ARG A 160 8.69 6.19 -26.33
N ARG A 161 9.68 6.66 -25.59
CA ARG A 161 10.46 7.85 -25.98
C ARG A 161 11.93 7.55 -25.70
N LEU A 162 12.51 6.73 -26.57
CA LEU A 162 13.96 6.69 -26.72
C LEU A 162 14.37 8.05 -27.28
N THR A 163 15.22 8.72 -26.53
CA THR A 163 15.89 9.98 -26.84
C THR A 163 16.68 9.82 -28.13
N VAL A 164 16.42 10.65 -29.15
CA VAL A 164 17.40 10.89 -30.21
C VAL A 164 18.13 12.17 -29.81
N ASN A 165 19.30 12.01 -29.22
CA ASN A 165 20.26 13.10 -29.08
C ASN A 165 20.74 13.47 -30.49
N LEU A 166 20.38 14.65 -30.96
CA LEU A 166 21.10 15.29 -32.06
C LEU A 166 22.32 15.96 -31.42
N GLU A 167 23.41 15.20 -31.30
CA GLU A 167 24.73 15.79 -31.11
C GLU A 167 25.10 16.57 -32.37
N SER A 168 25.49 17.81 -32.13
CA SER A 168 26.03 18.75 -33.09
C SER A 168 27.40 18.33 -33.59
N SER A 169 27.52 18.26 -34.92
CA SER A 169 28.68 18.69 -35.72
C SER A 169 29.96 17.83 -35.65
N PRO A 170 30.76 17.84 -36.72
CA PRO A 170 31.64 18.98 -37.00
C PRO A 170 31.20 19.85 -38.19
#